data_AF-A0A937HW24-F1
#
_entry.id   AF-A0A937HW24-F1
#
_cell.length_a   1.000
_cell.length_b   1.000
_cell.length_c   1.000
_cell.angle_alpha   90.00
_cell.angle_beta   90.00
_cell.angle_gamma   90.00
#
_symmetry.space_group_name_H-M   'P 1'
#
loop_
_entity.id
_entity.type
_entity.pdbx_description
1 polymer ?
#
loop_
_entity_poly.entity_id
_entity_poly.type
_entity_poly.pdbx_seq_one_letter_code
_entity_poly.pdbx_strand_id
1 'polypeptide(L)' 'MDHKQMHQYAVTYHCGKDWGEEMVQSVDLGHAVEAAHAIFPSSCRISIREVKPKTQG' A
#
# COMPACT_ATOMS: atom_id res chain seq x y z
N MET A 1 -9.46 23.80 -3.61
CA MET A 1 -8.96 22.56 -3.00
C MET A 1 -8.70 21.61 -4.15
N ASP A 2 -7.43 21.31 -4.43
CA ASP A 2 -7.07 20.31 -5.45
C ASP A 2 -7.66 18.96 -5.04
N HIS A 3 -8.58 18.44 -5.86
CA HIS A 3 -9.07 17.08 -5.71
C HIS A 3 -7.92 16.12 -6.09
N LYS A 4 -6.93 15.99 -5.21
CA LYS A 4 -5.91 14.95 -5.36
C LYS A 4 -6.64 13.61 -5.29
N GLN A 5 -6.59 12.89 -6.40
CA GLN A 5 -7.17 11.56 -6.49
C GLN A 5 -6.48 10.68 -5.45
N MET A 6 -7.26 10.13 -4.51
CA MET A 6 -6.74 9.16 -3.57
C MET A 6 -6.65 7.82 -4.28
N HIS A 7 -5.45 7.27 -4.32
CA HIS A 7 -5.18 5.95 -4.86
C HIS A 7 -5.24 4.93 -3.73
N GLN A 8 -5.63 3.70 -4.05
CA GLN A 8 -5.58 2.57 -3.14
C GLN A 8 -4.36 1.72 -3.47
N TYR A 9 -3.61 1.34 -2.44
CA TYR A 9 -2.44 0.49 -2.55
C TYR A 9 -2.63 -0.74 -1.66
N ALA A 10 -2.44 -1.93 -2.23
CA ALA A 10 -2.38 -3.16 -1.47
C ALA A 10 -0.92 -3.41 -1.07
N VAL A 11 -0.69 -3.56 0.23
CA VAL A 11 0.59 -3.86 0.85
C VAL A 11 0.54 -5.31 1.30
N THR A 12 1.20 -6.19 0.56
CA THR A 12 1.41 -7.58 1.00
C THR A 12 2.67 -7.61 1.86
N TYR A 13 2.56 -8.12 3.08
CA TYR A 13 3.68 -8.18 4.01
C TYR A 13 3.99 -9.62 4.42
N HIS A 14 5.27 -9.87 4.70
CA HIS A 14 5.76 -11.13 5.23
C HIS A 14 6.81 -10.85 6.32
N CYS A 15 6.41 -11.01 7.57
CA CYS A 15 7.17 -10.75 8.78
C CYS A 15 7.46 -12.07 9.51
N GLY A 16 8.51 -12.79 9.12
CA GLY A 16 8.85 -14.07 9.74
C GLY A 16 7.83 -15.17 9.44
N LYS A 17 6.92 -15.45 10.38
CA LYS A 17 5.83 -16.43 10.20
C LYS A 17 4.50 -15.79 9.82
N ASP A 18 4.38 -14.48 10.03
CA ASP A 18 3.16 -13.73 9.76
C ASP A 18 3.17 -13.20 8.33
N TRP A 19 2.09 -13.45 7.60
CA TRP A 19 1.90 -12.93 6.25
C TRP A 19 0.46 -12.46 6.09
N GLY A 20 0.28 -11.41 5.30
CA GLY A 20 -1.03 -10.81 5.10
C GLY A 20 -1.02 -9.74 4.02
N GLU A 21 -2.17 -9.10 3.86
CA GLU A 21 -2.36 -7.98 2.95
C GLU A 21 -3.13 -6.87 3.66
N GLU A 22 -2.68 -5.64 3.49
CA GLU A 22 -3.29 -4.45 4.07
C GLU A 22 -3.53 -3.38 3.01
N MET A 23 -4.61 -2.63 3.15
CA MET A 23 -4.99 -1.60 2.19
C MET A 23 -4.61 -0.22 2.73
N VAL A 24 -3.78 0.50 1.98
CA VAL A 24 -3.36 1.87 2.29
C VAL A 24 -3.91 2.82 1.24
N GLN A 25 -4.46 3.95 1.68
CA GLN A 25 -4.87 5.03 0.79
C GLN A 25 -3.79 6.10 0.78
N SER A 26 -3.40 6.54 -0.41
CA SER A 26 -2.34 7.53 -0.58
C SER A 26 -2.52 8.33 -1.87
N VAL A 27 -1.94 9.51 -1.93
CA VAL A 27 -1.95 10.37 -3.13
C VAL A 27 -0.98 9.89 -4.20
N ASP A 28 0.06 9.13 -3.82
CA ASP A 28 1.03 8.51 -4.73
C ASP A 28 1.74 7.32 -4.07
N LEU A 29 2.54 6.60 -4.87
CA LEU A 29 3.28 5.42 -4.43
C LEU A 29 4.35 5.75 -3.39
N GLY A 30 4.99 6.92 -3.46
CA GLY A 30 6.03 7.32 -2.51
C GLY A 30 5.46 7.45 -1.09
N HIS A 31 4.39 8.22 -0.96
CA HIS A 31 3.66 8.35 0.30
C HIS A 31 3.06 6.99 0.77
N ALA A 32 2.68 6.11 -0.15
CA ALA A 32 2.20 4.77 0.21
C ALA A 32 3.32 3.88 0.77
N VAL A 33 4.54 3.99 0.23
CA VAL A 33 5.74 3.30 0.74
C VAL A 33 6.10 3.81 2.13
N GLU A 34 6.09 5.13 2.34
CA GLU A 34 6.36 5.72 3.65
C GLU A 34 5.34 5.25 4.70
N ALA A 35 4.05 5.27 4.35
CA ALA A 35 2.99 4.76 5.22
C ALA A 35 3.16 3.26 5.53
N ALA A 36 3.53 2.45 4.53
CA ALA A 36 3.77 1.03 4.74
C ALA A 36 4.99 0.76 5.64
N HIS A 37 6.07 1.53 5.51
CA HIS A 37 7.24 1.43 6.39
C HIS A 37 6.99 1.96 7.81
N ALA A 38 5.98 2.82 8.00
CA ALA A 38 5.55 3.23 9.34
C ALA A 38 4.76 2.11 10.06
N ILE A 39 4.11 1.21 9.30
CA ILE A 39 3.32 0.09 9.82
C ILE A 39 4.19 -1.17 10.01
N PHE A 40 4.99 -1.51 9.00
CA PHE A 40 5.78 -2.73 8.98
C PHE A 40 7.26 -2.42 9.24
N PRO A 41 7.91 -3.09 10.22
CA PRO A 41 9.33 -2.91 10.47
C PRO A 41 10.17 -3.37 9.28
N SER A 42 11.39 -2.82 9.15
CA SER A 42 12.31 -3.12 8.03
C SER A 42 12.74 -4.59 7.92
N SER A 43 12.52 -5.39 8.97
CA SER A 43 12.73 -6.84 8.95
C SER A 43 11.65 -7.59 8.16
N CYS A 44 10.50 -6.97 7.91
CA CYS A 44 9.44 -7.50 7.07
C CYS A 44 9.76 -7.28 5.60
N ARG A 45 9.51 -8.30 4.78
CA ARG A 45 9.46 -8.10 3.33
C ARG A 45 8.07 -7.61 2.97
N ILE A 46 8.00 -6.43 2.36
CA ILE A 46 6.74 -5.86 1.88
C ILE A 46 6.77 -5.70 0.36
N SER A 47 5.61 -5.89 -0.27
CA SER A 47 5.37 -5.60 -1.68
C SER A 47 4.14 -4.71 -1.77
N ILE A 48 4.26 -3.59 -2.49
CA ILE A 48 3.22 -2.59 -2.59
C ILE A 48 2.79 -2.48 -4.04
N ARG A 49 1.49 -2.58 -4.29
CA ARG A 49 0.90 -2.43 -5.64
C ARG A 49 -0.28 -1.49 -5.59
N GLU A 50 -0.40 -0.65 -6.61
CA GLU A 50 -1.59 0.16 -6.80
C GLU A 50 -2.78 -0.73 -7.22
N VAL A 51 -3.88 -0.62 -6.50
CA VAL A 51 -5.15 -1.24 -6.86
C VAL A 51 -5.88 -0.29 -7.79
N LYS A 52 -5.76 -0.57 -9.10
CA LYS A 52 -6.59 0.12 -10.08
C LYS A 52 -8.04 -0.32 -9.85
N PRO A 53 -9.00 0.60 -9.70
CA PRO A 53 -10.39 0.23 -9.70
C PRO A 53 -10.65 -0.54 -11.00
N LYS A 54 -11.30 -1.70 -10.91
CA LYS A 54 -11.71 -2.43 -12.11
C LYS A 54 -12.59 -1.46 -12.89
N THR A 55 -12.08 -0.92 -13.99
CA THR A 55 -12.93 -0.38 -15.03
C THR A 55 -13.77 -1.58 -15.49
N GLN A 56 -15.02 -1.66 -15.00
CA GLN A 56 -16.00 -2.59 -15.55
C GLN A 56 -16.17 -2.17 -17.01
N GLY A 57 -15.49 -2.89 -17.91
CA GLY A 57 -15.75 -2.84 -19.34
C GLY A 57 -16.92 -3.74 -19.68
#